data_AF-A0A9X2NSX0-F1
#
_entry.id   AF-A0A9X2NSX0-F1
#
_cell.length_a   1.000
_cell.length_b   1.000
_cell.length_c   1.000
_cell.angle_alpha   90.00
_cell.angle_beta   90.00
_cell.angle_gamma   90.00
#
_symmetry.space_group_name_H-M   'P 1'
#
loop_
_entity.id
_entity.type
_entity.pdbx_description
1 polymer ?
#
loop_
_entity_poly.entity_id
_entity_poly.type
_entity_poly.pdbx_seq_one_letter_code
_entity_poly.pdbx_strand_id
1 'polypeptide(L)'
;METRRTNKGGRPALADPAKHRHVLYLNDRENTRFLSQWEQSGVTSKSRFIAARLFGEPFRVVKVDKSAVEYCARLTEFYAQFRAVAVNYNQVVKALHSNFSEKKALAFLYKLEKATTELSLLNRQVIDLTNECKELWLPK
;
A
#
# COMPACT_ATOMS: atom_id res chain seq x y z
N MET A 1 6.48 -55.31 7.72
CA MET A 1 6.77 -54.09 8.49
C MET A 1 8.25 -53.78 8.32
N GLU A 2 8.61 -52.85 7.43
CA GLU A 2 10.00 -52.41 7.26
C GLU A 2 10.16 -50.99 7.81
N THR A 3 10.81 -50.89 8.96
CA THR A 3 11.20 -49.63 9.59
C THR A 3 12.38 -49.02 8.82
N ARG A 4 12.13 -48.05 7.95
CA ARG A 4 13.20 -47.29 7.28
C ARG A 4 13.78 -46.25 8.25
N ARG A 5 15.07 -46.40 8.54
CA ARG A 5 15.90 -45.48 9.32
C ARG A 5 15.89 -44.08 8.69
N THR A 6 15.60 -43.06 9.49
CA THR A 6 15.64 -41.65 9.07
C THR A 6 17.08 -41.12 9.11
N ASN A 7 17.64 -40.82 7.94
CA ASN A 7 18.89 -40.08 7.83
C ASN A 7 18.71 -38.66 8.42
N LYS A 8 19.57 -38.27 9.36
CA LYS A 8 19.54 -36.97 10.08
C LYS A 8 20.14 -35.80 9.27
N GLY A 9 20.04 -35.84 7.95
CA GLY A 9 20.58 -34.80 7.08
C GLY A 9 19.66 -34.54 5.90
N GLY A 10 19.24 -33.29 5.73
CA GLY A 10 18.38 -32.85 4.63
C GLY A 10 17.09 -32.17 5.09
N ARG A 11 16.35 -31.61 4.13
CA ARG A 11 15.03 -31.02 4.36
C ARG A 11 14.12 -32.09 4.99
N PRO A 12 13.43 -31.80 6.11
CA PRO A 12 12.51 -32.74 6.73
C PRO A 12 11.53 -33.32 5.72
N ALA A 13 11.32 -34.64 5.77
CA ALA A 13 10.36 -35.31 4.91
C ALA A 13 8.95 -34.77 5.20
N LEU A 14 8.22 -34.41 4.15
CA LEU A 14 6.83 -33.98 4.28
C LEU A 14 5.96 -35.17 4.71
N ALA A 15 5.02 -34.94 5.62
CA ALA A 15 4.14 -35.99 6.16
C ALA A 15 3.32 -36.70 5.07
N ASP A 16 2.87 -35.95 4.06
CA ASP A 16 2.24 -36.48 2.86
C ASP A 16 2.86 -35.85 1.60
N PRO A 17 3.82 -36.52 0.94
CA PRO A 17 4.46 -35.99 -0.25
C PRO A 17 3.57 -36.21 -1.49
N ALA A 18 3.61 -35.26 -2.43
CA ALA A 18 3.00 -35.43 -3.74
C ALA A 18 3.73 -36.53 -4.53
N LYS A 19 3.15 -37.74 -4.58
CA LYS A 19 3.74 -38.94 -5.23
C LYS A 19 3.35 -39.09 -6.69
N HIS A 20 2.21 -38.55 -7.10
CA HIS A 20 1.64 -38.76 -8.43
C HIS A 20 1.90 -37.54 -9.32
N ARG A 21 2.37 -37.79 -10.57
CA ARG A 21 2.60 -36.76 -11.58
C ARG A 21 1.70 -37.01 -12.78
N HIS A 22 0.94 -35.99 -13.15
CA HIS A 22 0.13 -35.96 -14.36
C HIS A 22 0.70 -34.92 -15.33
N VAL A 23 0.81 -35.27 -16.61
CA VAL A 23 1.27 -34.38 -17.68
C VAL A 23 0.06 -33.92 -18.49
N LEU A 24 0.03 -32.64 -18.83
CA LEU A 24 -1.06 -32.00 -19.56
C LEU A 24 -0.47 -31.44 -20.85
N TYR A 25 -1.16 -31.68 -21.96
CA TYR A 25 -0.82 -31.08 -23.24
C TYR A 25 -1.87 -30.02 -23.54
N LEU A 26 -1.42 -28.78 -23.76
CA LEU A 26 -2.27 -27.64 -24.09
C LEU A 26 -1.97 -27.23 -25.52
N ASN A 27 -3.02 -26.85 -26.27
CA ASN A 27 -2.82 -26.15 -27.53
C ASN A 27 -2.46 -24.66 -27.29
N ASP A 28 -2.07 -23.94 -28.33
CA ASP A 28 -1.59 -22.54 -28.21
C ASP A 28 -2.62 -21.60 -27.56
N ARG A 29 -3.89 -21.78 -27.90
CA ARG A 29 -5.00 -20.99 -27.36
C ARG A 29 -5.20 -21.25 -25.86
N GLU A 30 -5.18 -22.51 -25.46
CA GLU A 30 -5.30 -22.93 -24.07
C GLU A 30 -4.10 -22.47 -23.24
N ASN A 31 -2.89 -22.59 -23.80
CA ASN A 31 -1.66 -22.16 -23.13
C ASN A 31 -1.68 -20.64 -22.89
N THR A 32 -2.13 -19.86 -23.88
CA THR A 32 -2.29 -18.40 -23.74
C THR A 32 -3.26 -18.05 -22.61
N ARG A 33 -4.41 -18.71 -22.56
CA ARG A 33 -5.40 -18.51 -21.50
C ARG A 33 -4.86 -18.92 -20.13
N PHE A 34 -4.15 -20.05 -20.08
CA PHE A 34 -3.53 -20.58 -18.87
C PHE A 34 -2.51 -19.60 -18.28
N LEU A 35 -1.59 -19.08 -19.11
CA LEU A 35 -0.57 -18.15 -18.67
C LEU A 35 -1.18 -16.85 -18.13
N SER A 36 -2.20 -16.32 -18.81
CA SER A 36 -2.91 -15.12 -18.34
C SER A 36 -3.57 -15.32 -16.97
N GLN A 37 -4.22 -16.47 -16.76
CA GLN A 37 -4.83 -16.77 -15.46
C GLN A 37 -3.81 -17.05 -14.36
N TRP A 38 -2.70 -17.72 -14.70
CA TRP A 38 -1.61 -17.98 -13.77
C TRP A 38 -0.92 -16.69 -13.34
N GLU A 39 -0.67 -15.76 -14.25
CA GLU A 39 -0.09 -14.46 -13.94
C GLU A 39 -0.99 -13.64 -13.01
N GLN A 40 -2.29 -13.60 -13.29
CA GLN A 40 -3.28 -12.95 -12.41
C GLN A 40 -3.38 -13.58 -11.01
N SER A 41 -2.93 -14.83 -10.85
CA SER A 41 -2.99 -15.54 -9.57
C SER A 41 -1.88 -15.18 -8.58
N GLY A 42 -0.75 -14.67 -9.07
CA GLY A 42 0.44 -14.42 -8.24
C GLY A 42 1.07 -15.68 -7.62
N VAL A 43 0.58 -16.88 -7.96
CA VAL A 43 1.14 -18.16 -7.48
C VAL A 43 2.44 -18.45 -8.23
N THR A 44 3.53 -18.71 -7.51
CA THR A 44 4.85 -18.94 -8.11
C THR A 44 4.96 -20.22 -8.94
N SER A 45 4.18 -21.25 -8.61
CA SER A 45 4.22 -22.56 -9.28
C SER A 45 3.00 -22.79 -10.17
N LYS A 46 3.24 -22.99 -11.48
CA LYS A 46 2.23 -23.37 -12.48
C LYS A 46 1.48 -24.65 -12.09
N SER A 47 2.18 -25.67 -11.61
CA SER A 47 1.57 -26.95 -11.21
C SER A 47 0.65 -26.79 -9.99
N ARG A 48 1.04 -25.96 -9.03
CA ARG A 48 0.21 -25.66 -7.85
C ARG A 48 -1.04 -24.87 -8.24
N PHE A 49 -0.91 -23.94 -9.18
CA PHE A 49 -2.06 -23.22 -9.73
C PHE A 49 -3.05 -24.17 -10.44
N ILE A 50 -2.56 -25.13 -11.23
CA ILE A 50 -3.42 -26.12 -11.89
C ILE A 50 -4.15 -26.99 -10.87
N ALA A 51 -3.43 -27.53 -9.87
CA ALA A 51 -4.03 -28.37 -8.84
C ALA A 51 -5.12 -27.62 -8.06
N ALA A 52 -4.85 -26.37 -7.64
CA ALA A 52 -5.83 -25.54 -6.94
C ALA A 52 -7.10 -25.31 -7.77
N ARG A 53 -6.96 -25.11 -9.10
CA ARG A 53 -8.10 -24.94 -10.01
C ARG A 53 -8.89 -26.22 -10.24
N LEU A 54 -8.21 -27.38 -10.31
CA LEU A 54 -8.86 -28.69 -10.47
C LEU A 54 -9.69 -29.09 -9.25
N PHE A 55 -9.19 -28.82 -8.03
CA PHE A 55 -9.85 -29.18 -6.78
C PHE A 55 -10.79 -28.09 -6.22
N GLY A 56 -11.06 -27.05 -7.00
CA GLY A 56 -12.04 -26.03 -6.64
C GLY A 56 -11.65 -25.17 -5.43
N GLU A 57 -10.36 -25.05 -5.12
CA GLU A 57 -9.91 -24.17 -4.04
C GLU A 57 -10.36 -22.72 -4.31
N PRO A 58 -10.91 -22.01 -3.31
CA PRO A 58 -11.42 -20.67 -3.49
C PRO A 58 -10.28 -19.74 -3.91
N PHE A 59 -10.37 -19.25 -5.13
CA PHE A 59 -9.37 -18.38 -5.74
C PHE A 59 -9.86 -16.93 -5.76
N ARG A 60 -9.15 -16.05 -5.05
CA ARG A 60 -9.47 -14.62 -5.00
C ARG A 60 -8.45 -13.85 -5.83
N VAL A 61 -8.85 -13.42 -7.03
CA VAL A 61 -8.10 -12.39 -7.78
C VAL A 61 -8.38 -11.06 -7.12
N VAL A 62 -7.42 -10.54 -6.36
CA VAL A 62 -7.49 -9.15 -5.89
C VAL A 62 -6.90 -8.27 -6.98
N LYS A 63 -7.77 -7.69 -7.82
CA LYS A 63 -7.36 -6.61 -8.72
C LYS A 63 -7.09 -5.38 -7.87
N VAL A 64 -5.83 -5.14 -7.55
CA VAL A 64 -5.41 -3.90 -6.89
C VAL A 64 -5.25 -2.86 -7.99
N ASP A 65 -6.09 -1.83 -7.96
CA ASP A 65 -5.84 -0.64 -8.76
C ASP A 65 -4.60 0.06 -8.20
N LYS A 66 -3.48 -0.12 -8.90
CA LYS A 66 -2.18 0.44 -8.51
C LYS A 66 -2.24 1.97 -8.44
N SER A 67 -3.08 2.62 -9.26
CA SER A 67 -3.24 4.07 -9.26
C SER A 67 -3.93 4.55 -7.99
N ALA A 68 -4.96 3.84 -7.53
CA ALA A 68 -5.66 4.16 -6.28
C ALA A 68 -4.73 4.00 -5.06
N VAL A 69 -3.90 2.96 -5.04
CA VAL A 69 -2.91 2.76 -3.96
C VAL A 69 -1.88 3.89 -3.94
N GLU A 70 -1.35 4.25 -5.10
CA GLU A 70 -0.38 5.35 -5.22
C GLU A 70 -1.01 6.69 -4.82
N TYR A 71 -2.27 6.92 -5.20
CA TYR A 71 -3.03 8.10 -4.80
C TYR A 71 -3.21 8.20 -3.27
N CYS A 72 -3.64 7.11 -2.63
CA CYS A 72 -3.77 7.05 -1.16
C CYS A 72 -2.41 7.27 -0.46
N ALA A 73 -1.32 6.73 -1.02
CA ALA A 73 0.03 6.95 -0.48
C ALA A 73 0.42 8.44 -0.54
N ARG A 74 0.21 9.10 -1.69
CA ARG A 74 0.49 10.53 -1.86
C ARG A 74 -0.35 11.41 -0.93
N LEU A 75 -1.63 11.10 -0.74
CA LEU A 75 -2.48 11.80 0.22
C LEU A 75 -1.99 11.63 1.66
N THR A 76 -1.55 10.42 2.02
CA THR A 76 -1.00 10.14 3.35
C THR A 76 0.27 10.94 3.60
N GLU A 77 1.16 11.00 2.61
CA GLU A 77 2.38 11.80 2.68
C GLU A 77 2.08 13.31 2.80
N PHE A 78 1.12 13.82 2.03
CA PHE A 78 0.65 15.19 2.13
C PHE A 78 0.11 15.51 3.54
N TYR A 79 -0.69 14.61 4.13
CA TYR A 79 -1.17 14.78 5.50
C TYR A 79 -0.05 14.77 6.54
N ALA A 80 1.00 13.95 6.34
CA ALA A 80 2.15 13.92 7.22
C ALA A 80 2.89 15.28 7.26
N GLN A 81 2.94 16.01 6.15
CA GLN A 81 3.52 17.35 6.08
C GLN A 81 2.77 18.34 6.99
N PHE A 82 1.43 18.35 6.98
CA PHE A 82 0.65 19.21 7.88
C PHE A 82 0.91 18.90 9.36
N ARG A 83 0.99 17.61 9.69
CA ARG A 83 1.31 17.18 11.05
C ARG A 83 2.68 17.70 11.49
N ALA A 84 3.68 17.62 10.62
CA ALA A 84 5.02 18.14 10.91
C ALA A 84 5.00 19.66 11.16
N VAL A 85 4.27 20.42 10.33
CA VAL A 85 4.09 21.87 10.53
C VAL A 85 3.43 22.16 11.88
N ALA A 86 2.38 21.43 12.27
CA ALA A 86 1.71 21.62 13.55
C ALA A 86 2.63 21.35 14.75
N VAL A 87 3.45 20.31 14.68
CA VAL A 87 4.45 20.01 15.72
C VAL A 87 5.49 21.13 15.82
N ASN A 88 6.02 21.58 14.68
CA ASN A 88 7.00 22.66 14.62
C ASN A 88 6.42 23.98 15.16
N TYR A 89 5.17 24.31 14.82
CA TYR A 89 4.47 25.48 15.35
C TYR A 89 4.47 25.46 16.88
N ASN A 90 4.03 24.35 17.49
CA ASN A 90 3.99 24.20 18.94
C ASN A 90 5.38 24.33 19.58
N GLN A 91 6.41 23.78 18.95
CA GLN A 91 7.78 23.90 19.44
C GLN A 91 8.29 25.33 19.39
N VAL A 92 8.06 26.05 18.28
CA VAL A 92 8.47 27.44 18.11
C VAL A 92 7.77 28.34 19.12
N VAL A 93 6.46 28.20 19.30
CA VAL A 93 5.71 29.02 20.28
C VAL A 93 6.22 28.78 21.71
N LYS A 94 6.47 27.52 22.10
CA LYS A 94 7.06 27.20 23.42
C LYS A 94 8.46 27.79 23.59
N ALA A 95 9.29 27.72 22.55
CA ALA A 95 10.64 28.28 22.57
C ALA A 95 10.64 29.81 22.66
N LEU A 96 9.72 30.47 21.94
CA LEU A 96 9.54 31.93 22.00
C LEU A 96 9.11 32.39 23.39
N HIS A 97 8.16 31.68 24.01
CA HIS A 97 7.68 31.97 25.36
C HIS A 97 8.79 31.83 26.42
N SER A 98 9.68 30.85 26.27
CA SER A 98 10.68 30.52 27.31
C SER A 98 11.98 31.32 27.19
N ASN A 99 12.39 31.73 25.97
CA ASN A 99 13.74 32.24 25.72
C ASN A 99 13.81 33.73 25.32
N PHE A 100 12.68 34.38 25.02
CA PHE A 100 12.66 35.77 24.55
C PHE A 100 11.82 36.67 25.46
N SER A 101 12.18 37.96 25.50
CA SER A 101 11.32 38.97 26.12
C SER A 101 10.03 39.16 25.33
N GLU A 102 8.94 39.52 26.02
CA GLU A 102 7.59 39.65 25.43
C GLU A 102 7.57 40.46 24.12
N LYS A 103 8.29 41.59 24.08
CA LYS A 103 8.35 42.46 22.89
C LYS A 103 8.99 41.76 21.68
N LYS A 104 10.02 40.94 21.89
CA LYS A 104 10.67 40.17 20.82
C LYS A 104 9.84 38.94 20.44
N ALA A 105 9.26 38.25 21.43
CA ALA A 105 8.38 37.11 21.20
C ALA A 105 7.16 37.52 20.35
N LEU A 106 6.50 38.63 20.68
CA LEU A 106 5.39 39.19 19.89
C LEU A 106 5.78 39.47 18.45
N ALA A 107 6.94 40.08 18.20
CA ALA A 107 7.41 40.36 16.84
C ALA A 107 7.61 39.09 15.99
N PHE A 108 8.06 37.99 16.60
CA PHE A 108 8.17 36.70 15.92
C PHE A 108 6.82 36.01 15.76
N LEU A 109 5.92 36.12 16.75
CA LEU A 109 4.56 35.58 16.66
C LEU A 109 3.76 36.22 15.53
N TYR A 110 3.86 37.53 15.31
CA TYR A 110 3.21 38.17 14.16
C TYR A 110 3.68 37.63 12.81
N LYS A 111 4.97 37.31 12.68
CA LYS A 111 5.50 36.68 11.46
C LYS A 111 4.96 35.26 11.28
N LEU A 112 4.87 34.51 12.38
CA LEU A 112 4.34 33.14 12.38
C LEU A 112 2.83 33.13 12.05
N GLU A 113 2.06 34.07 12.60
CA GLU A 113 0.64 34.26 12.31
C GLU A 113 0.42 34.52 10.82
N LYS A 114 1.20 35.44 10.23
CA LYS A 114 1.12 35.75 8.80
C LYS A 114 1.38 34.51 7.93
N ALA A 115 2.44 33.76 8.21
CA ALA A 115 2.75 32.53 7.49
C ALA A 115 1.66 31.46 7.67
N THR A 116 1.07 31.35 8.86
CA THR A 116 -0.03 30.40 9.15
C THR A 116 -1.31 30.78 8.41
N THR A 117 -1.56 32.09 8.24
CA THR A 117 -2.68 32.61 7.46
C THR A 117 -2.53 32.28 5.98
N GLU A 118 -1.34 32.49 5.42
CA GLU A 118 -1.03 32.12 4.03
C GLU A 118 -1.21 30.62 3.81
N LEU A 119 -0.74 29.78 4.73
CA LEU A 119 -0.96 28.33 4.68
C LEU A 119 -2.45 27.96 4.73
N SER A 120 -3.24 28.62 5.58
CA SER A 120 -4.68 28.38 5.66
C SER A 120 -5.42 28.75 4.37
N LEU A 121 -4.99 29.82 3.70
CA LEU A 121 -5.56 30.23 2.41
C LEU A 121 -5.26 29.20 1.32
N LEU A 122 -4.00 28.74 1.25
CA LEU A 122 -3.60 27.69 0.30
C LEU A 122 -4.38 26.40 0.56
N ASN A 123 -4.55 25.99 1.82
CA ASN A 123 -5.31 24.79 2.15
C ASN A 123 -6.77 24.90 1.71
N ARG A 124 -7.37 26.10 1.81
CA ARG A 124 -8.72 26.34 1.32
C ARG A 124 -8.82 26.19 -0.19
N GLN A 125 -7.86 26.73 -0.94
CA GLN A 125 -7.78 26.54 -2.39
C GLN A 125 -7.64 25.07 -2.78
N VAL A 126 -6.85 24.30 -2.03
CA VAL A 126 -6.71 22.84 -2.25
C VAL A 126 -8.03 22.12 -2.03
N ILE A 127 -8.78 22.46 -0.98
CA ILE A 127 -10.11 21.89 -0.71
C ILE A 127 -11.09 22.25 -1.84
N ASP A 128 -11.11 23.50 -2.26
CA ASP A 128 -12.01 23.98 -3.32
C ASP A 128 -11.72 23.24 -4.65
N LEU A 129 -10.45 23.13 -5.04
CA LEU A 129 -10.03 22.37 -6.22
C LEU A 129 -10.38 20.89 -6.10
N THR A 130 -10.25 20.31 -4.90
CA THR A 130 -10.62 18.91 -4.66
C THR A 130 -12.13 18.70 -4.86
N ASN A 131 -12.96 19.64 -4.40
CA ASN A 131 -14.41 19.59 -4.60
C ASN A 131 -14.78 19.76 -6.09
N GLU A 132 -14.12 20.66 -6.81
CA GLU A 132 -14.32 20.83 -8.25
C GLU A 132 -13.97 19.55 -9.02
N CYS A 133 -12.83 18.93 -8.70
CA CYS A 133 -12.46 17.63 -9.28
C CYS A 133 -13.49 16.54 -8.94
N LYS A 134 -14.01 16.54 -7.72
CA LYS A 134 -15.04 15.58 -7.27
C LYS A 134 -16.31 15.71 -8.12
N GLU A 135 -16.75 16.93 -8.40
CA GLU A 135 -17.96 17.18 -9.21
C GLU A 135 -17.79 16.86 -10.69
N LEU A 136 -16.60 17.12 -11.25
CA LEU A 136 -16.31 16.90 -12.67
C LEU A 136 -16.05 15.44 -13.05
N TRP A 137 -15.43 14.66 -12.14
CA TRP A 137 -14.84 13.37 -12.51
C TRP A 137 -15.43 12.14 -11.80
N LEU A 138 -16.28 12.32 -10.78
CA LEU A 138 -17.01 11.19 -10.19
C LEU A 138 -18.36 11.02 -10.89
N PRO A 139 -18.72 9.79 -11.33
CA PRO A 139 -20.07 9.53 -11.81
C PRO A 139 -21.08 9.76 -10.67
N LYS A 140 -22.22 10.40 -11.00
CA LYS A 140 -23.33 10.62 -10.07
C LYS A 140 -23.97 9.32 -9.60
#